data_AF-A0A926F8E7-F1
#
_entry.id   AF-A0A926F8E7-F1
#
_cell.length_a   1.000
_cell.length_b   1.000
_cell.length_c   1.000
_cell.angle_alpha   90.00
_cell.angle_beta   90.00
_cell.angle_gamma   90.00
#
_symmetry.space_group_name_H-M   'P 1'
#
loop_
_entity.id
_entity.type
_entity.pdbx_description
1 polymer ?
#
loop_
_entity_poly.entity_id
_entity_poly.type
_entity_poly.pdbx_seq_one_letter_code
_entity_poly.pdbx_strand_id
1 'polypeptide(L)'
;MFKKLQLKKHALTGISFMLPLVVASIAIPHGKSLSVKETTVAIGRLKNETEWESVDGKPVKLVVLLAVNEADKTGVHVKLLSNMARKLASEENCKRLLDAKDADEIIKIFGE
;
A
#
# COMPACT_ATOMS: atom_id res chain seq x y z
N MET A 1 -16.34 5.04 13.78
CA MET A 1 -16.10 6.33 13.11
C MET A 1 -14.59 6.49 12.89
N PHE A 2 -14.06 5.93 11.80
CA PHE A 2 -12.63 6.02 11.43
C PHE A 2 -12.33 7.44 10.92
N LYS A 3 -12.20 8.39 11.84
CA LYS A 3 -11.89 9.80 11.54
C LYS A 3 -10.37 9.93 11.31
N LYS A 4 -10.00 10.38 10.11
CA LYS A 4 -8.63 10.68 9.62
C LYS A 4 -7.71 9.46 9.49
N LEU A 5 -7.76 8.81 8.33
CA LEU A 5 -6.58 8.18 7.72
C LEU A 5 -5.81 9.21 6.86
N GLN A 6 -5.53 10.36 7.44
CA GLN A 6 -4.17 10.88 7.31
C GLN A 6 -3.37 9.88 8.13
N LEU A 7 -2.37 9.20 7.57
CA LEU A 7 -1.39 8.44 8.36
C LEU A 7 -0.84 9.41 9.42
N LYS A 8 -1.49 9.49 10.59
CA LYS A 8 -1.07 10.40 11.64
C LYS A 8 0.34 9.97 11.95
N LYS A 9 1.26 10.95 11.89
CA LYS A 9 2.69 10.89 12.21
C LYS A 9 3.06 10.19 13.54
N HIS A 10 2.09 9.63 14.27
CA HIS A 10 2.24 8.95 15.56
C HIS A 10 2.11 7.42 15.49
N ALA A 11 1.49 6.82 14.46
CA ALA A 11 1.45 5.35 14.30
C ALA A 11 2.67 4.80 13.54
N LEU A 12 3.41 5.70 12.87
CA LEU A 12 4.55 5.40 12.01
C LEU A 12 5.71 6.38 12.28
N THR A 13 5.80 6.86 13.53
CA THR A 13 6.90 7.70 14.00
C THR A 13 8.22 6.98 13.70
N GLY A 14 9.06 7.58 12.85
CA GLY A 14 10.33 6.99 12.45
C GLY A 14 10.31 6.16 11.16
N ILE A 15 9.21 6.10 10.41
CA ILE A 15 9.22 5.59 9.02
C ILE A 15 9.59 6.71 8.06
N SER A 16 10.75 6.57 7.40
CA SER A 16 11.11 7.42 6.26
C SER A 16 10.28 6.98 5.05
N PHE A 17 9.25 7.77 4.74
CA PHE A 17 8.44 7.55 3.55
C PHE A 17 9.21 7.93 2.29
N MET A 18 9.17 7.04 1.31
CA MET A 18 9.56 7.34 -0.06
C MET A 18 8.26 7.61 -0.85
N LEU A 19 8.32 8.51 -1.85
CA LEU A 19 7.13 9.13 -2.47
C LEU A 19 5.98 8.12 -2.69
N PRO A 20 4.77 8.39 -2.19
CA PRO A 20 3.67 7.44 -2.30
C PRO A 20 3.27 7.26 -3.76
N LEU A 21 3.30 6.02 -4.25
CA LEU A 21 2.79 5.67 -5.57
C LEU A 21 1.27 5.53 -5.50
N VAL A 22 0.54 6.15 -6.43
CA VAL A 22 -0.90 5.94 -6.62
C VAL A 22 -1.15 5.42 -8.03
N VAL A 23 -1.92 4.33 -8.13
CA VAL A 23 -2.33 3.73 -9.42
C VAL A 23 -3.79 3.31 -9.30
N ALA A 24 -4.65 3.78 -10.19
CA ALA A 24 -6.05 3.35 -10.29
C ALA A 24 -6.80 3.31 -8.93
N SER A 25 -6.76 4.42 -8.17
CA SER A 25 -7.38 4.52 -6.83
C SER A 25 -6.80 3.59 -5.75
N ILE A 26 -5.59 3.06 -5.97
CA ILE A 26 -4.82 2.25 -5.03
C ILE A 26 -3.55 3.02 -4.64
N ALA A 27 -3.37 3.31 -3.36
CA ALA A 27 -2.15 3.93 -2.84
C ALA A 27 -1.19 2.87 -2.31
N ILE A 28 0.11 3.05 -2.59
CA ILE A 28 1.19 2.19 -2.09
C ILE A 28 2.16 3.03 -1.24
N PRO A 29 1.73 3.49 -0.06
CA PRO A 29 2.66 4.11 0.87
C PRO A 29 3.72 3.08 1.27
N HIS A 30 4.98 3.50 1.28
CA HIS A 30 6.07 2.64 1.68
C HIS A 30 7.15 3.42 2.40
N GLY A 31 7.86 2.75 3.29
CA GLY A 31 8.97 3.37 4.00
C GLY A 31 9.73 2.39 4.87
N LYS A 32 10.88 2.85 5.34
CA LYS A 32 11.81 2.09 6.18
C LYS A 32 11.86 2.66 7.58
N SER A 33 12.00 1.80 8.59
CA SER A 33 12.27 2.20 9.96
C SER A 33 12.97 1.11 10.76
N LEU A 34 13.85 1.51 11.67
CA LEU A 34 14.38 0.65 12.74
C LEU A 34 13.31 0.13 13.71
N SER A 35 12.12 0.78 13.77
CA SER A 35 11.01 0.33 14.62
C SER A 35 10.20 -0.82 14.01
N VAL A 36 10.37 -1.09 12.71
CA VAL A 36 9.73 -2.21 12.03
C VAL A 36 10.56 -3.46 12.30
N LYS A 37 10.02 -4.41 13.07
CA LYS A 37 10.72 -5.66 13.40
C LYS A 37 10.82 -6.61 12.21
N GLU A 38 9.78 -6.68 11.40
CA GLU A 38 9.67 -7.57 10.25
C GLU A 38 9.09 -6.81 9.06
N THR A 39 9.74 -6.91 7.90
CA THR A 39 9.23 -6.32 6.66
C THR A 39 7.88 -6.93 6.33
N THR A 40 6.84 -6.09 6.28
CA THR A 40 5.43 -6.53 6.23
C THR A 40 4.64 -5.69 5.23
N VAL A 41 3.65 -6.32 4.60
CA VAL A 41 2.63 -5.65 3.80
C VAL A 41 1.31 -5.65 4.56
N ALA A 42 0.65 -4.49 4.63
CA ALA A 42 -0.71 -4.36 5.16
C ALA A 42 -1.63 -3.81 4.08
N ILE A 43 -2.79 -4.42 3.89
CA ILE A 43 -3.79 -4.00 2.91
C ILE A 43 -5.04 -3.53 3.63
N GLY A 44 -5.52 -2.33 3.29
CA GLY A 44 -6.73 -1.76 3.86
C GLY A 44 -7.65 -1.20 2.79
N ARG A 45 -8.92 -1.61 2.82
CA ARG A 45 -9.96 -0.97 2.01
C ARG A 45 -10.65 0.11 2.80
N LEU A 46 -10.75 1.29 2.21
CA LEU A 46 -11.42 2.43 2.80
C LEU A 46 -12.93 2.31 2.59
N LYS A 47 -13.70 2.54 3.66
CA LYS A 47 -15.16 2.59 3.59
C LYS A 47 -15.64 3.69 2.63
N ASN A 48 -15.00 4.85 2.71
CA ASN A 48 -15.22 5.98 1.82
C ASN A 48 -13.91 6.31 1.11
N GLU A 49 -14.02 6.78 -0.12
CA GLU A 49 -12.86 7.29 -0.85
C GLU A 49 -12.25 8.49 -0.12
N THR A 50 -10.92 8.61 -0.20
CA THR A 50 -10.18 9.69 0.45
C THR A 50 -9.28 10.38 -0.56
N GLU A 51 -9.26 11.71 -0.52
CA GLU A 51 -8.34 12.52 -1.31
C GLU A 51 -6.89 12.12 -1.00
N TRP A 52 -6.10 12.01 -2.06
CA TRP A 52 -4.69 11.66 -1.99
C TRP A 52 -3.92 12.45 -3.03
N GLU A 53 -2.62 12.64 -2.80
CA GLU A 53 -1.71 13.25 -3.78
C GLU A 53 -1.44 12.27 -4.92
N SER A 54 -2.44 11.99 -5.75
CA SER A 54 -2.29 11.17 -6.95
C SER A 54 -1.98 12.06 -8.16
N VAL A 55 -1.22 11.51 -9.11
CA VAL A 55 -0.85 12.23 -10.35
C VAL A 55 -2.08 12.55 -11.20
N ASP A 56 -3.10 11.71 -11.14
CA ASP A 56 -4.34 11.83 -11.92
C ASP A 56 -5.50 12.51 -11.16
N GLY A 57 -5.27 12.95 -9.92
CA GLY A 57 -6.28 13.56 -9.06
C GLY A 57 -7.41 12.62 -8.60
N LYS A 58 -7.35 11.32 -8.90
CA LYS A 58 -8.36 10.36 -8.45
C LYS A 58 -8.21 10.05 -6.96
N PRO A 59 -9.33 9.91 -6.23
CA PRO A 59 -9.27 9.54 -4.82
C PRO A 59 -8.87 8.07 -4.65
N VAL A 60 -8.44 7.72 -3.44
CA VAL A 60 -7.99 6.39 -3.08
C VAL A 60 -9.12 5.61 -2.38
N LYS A 61 -9.27 4.33 -2.74
CA LYS A 61 -10.20 3.37 -2.14
C LYS A 61 -9.48 2.21 -1.44
N LEU A 62 -8.28 1.88 -1.88
CA LEU A 62 -7.47 0.78 -1.36
C LEU A 62 -6.05 1.28 -1.03
N VAL A 63 -5.51 0.83 0.09
CA VAL A 63 -4.15 1.16 0.54
C VAL A 63 -3.36 -0.13 0.71
N VAL A 64 -2.17 -0.20 0.10
CA VAL A 64 -1.21 -1.30 0.21
C VAL A 64 0.07 -0.75 0.84
N LEU A 65 0.16 -0.80 2.17
CA LEU A 65 1.30 -0.27 2.92
C LEU A 65 2.44 -1.29 2.96
N LEU A 66 3.62 -0.90 2.50
CA LEU A 66 4.86 -1.66 2.69
C LEU A 66 5.70 -1.03 3.81
N ALA A 67 5.73 -1.70 4.97
CA ALA A 67 6.58 -1.33 6.09
C ALA A 67 7.85 -2.18 6.05
N VAL A 68 9.01 -1.54 5.94
CA VAL A 68 10.29 -2.23 5.76
C VAL A 68 11.13 -2.09 7.03
N ASN A 69 11.68 -3.20 7.51
CA ASN A 69 12.71 -3.17 8.53
C ASN A 69 13.98 -2.53 7.94
N GLU A 70 14.41 -1.39 8.48
CA GLU A 70 15.58 -0.67 7.96
C GLU A 70 16.89 -1.46 8.09
N ALA A 71 16.98 -2.38 9.05
CA ALA A 71 18.14 -3.26 9.21
C ALA A 71 18.21 -4.35 8.12
N ASP A 72 17.13 -4.58 7.36
CA ASP A 72 17.08 -5.56 6.27
C ASP A 72 17.84 -5.07 5.04
N LYS A 73 19.01 -5.66 4.81
CA LYS A 73 19.90 -5.39 3.66
C LYS A 73 19.73 -6.38 2.50
N THR A 74 18.77 -7.30 2.57
CA THR A 74 18.60 -8.36 1.57
C THR A 74 18.04 -7.86 0.24
N GLY A 75 17.46 -6.64 0.21
CA GLY A 75 16.78 -6.09 -0.96
C GLY A 75 15.39 -6.68 -1.22
N VAL A 76 14.88 -7.54 -0.33
CA VAL A 76 13.55 -8.18 -0.46
C VAL A 76 12.44 -7.15 -0.66
N HIS A 77 12.50 -6.00 0.01
CA HIS A 77 11.52 -4.93 -0.14
C HIS A 77 11.46 -4.34 -1.56
N VAL A 78 12.58 -4.25 -2.29
CA VAL A 78 12.59 -3.77 -3.68
C VAL A 78 11.88 -4.78 -4.57
N LYS A 79 12.15 -6.08 -4.37
CA LYS A 79 11.48 -7.16 -5.10
C LYS A 79 9.97 -7.16 -4.83
N LEU A 80 9.55 -7.01 -3.57
CA LEU A 80 8.14 -6.88 -3.20
C LEU A 80 7.48 -5.68 -3.88
N LEU A 81 8.12 -4.51 -3.83
CA LEU A 81 7.59 -3.31 -4.47
C LEU A 81 7.47 -3.47 -5.99
N SER A 82 8.47 -4.03 -6.65
CA SER A 82 8.42 -4.33 -8.09
C SER A 82 7.32 -5.33 -8.44
N ASN A 83 7.10 -6.36 -7.62
CA ASN A 83 6.02 -7.32 -7.84
C ASN A 83 4.64 -6.64 -7.72
N MET A 84 4.42 -5.83 -6.68
CA MET A 84 3.19 -5.06 -6.50
C MET A 84 2.96 -4.08 -7.64
N ALA A 85 3.99 -3.33 -8.04
CA ALA A 85 3.89 -2.38 -9.16
C ALA A 85 3.51 -3.08 -10.47
N ARG A 86 4.09 -4.25 -10.78
CA ARG A 86 3.70 -5.04 -11.97
C ARG A 86 2.25 -5.54 -11.91
N LYS A 87 1.78 -5.98 -10.74
CA LYS A 87 0.38 -6.39 -10.57
C LYS A 87 -0.57 -5.22 -10.80
N LEU A 88 -0.22 -4.05 -10.27
CA LEU A 88 -1.02 -2.84 -10.34
C LEU A 88 -0.91 -2.10 -11.68
N ALA A 89 0.03 -2.48 -12.55
CA ALA A 89 0.08 -1.99 -13.93
C ALA A 89 -1.04 -2.57 -14.81
N SER A 90 -1.66 -3.68 -14.39
CA SER A 90 -2.83 -4.25 -15.08
C SER A 90 -4.11 -3.60 -14.57
N GLU A 91 -4.84 -2.93 -15.47
CA GLU A 91 -6.15 -2.36 -15.17
C GLU A 91 -7.15 -3.42 -14.68
N GLU A 92 -7.07 -4.64 -15.24
CA GLU A 92 -7.90 -5.77 -14.82
C GLU A 92 -7.63 -6.16 -13.36
N ASN A 93 -6.36 -6.28 -12.97
CA ASN A 93 -6.02 -6.59 -11.58
C ASN A 93 -6.43 -5.47 -10.63
N CYS A 94 -6.24 -4.20 -11.01
CA CYS A 94 -6.71 -3.06 -10.22
C CYS A 94 -8.22 -3.10 -10.00
N LYS A 95 -9.00 -3.38 -11.06
CA LYS A 95 -10.44 -3.56 -10.94
C LYS A 95 -10.79 -4.72 -10.02
N ARG A 96 -10.16 -5.89 -10.21
CA ARG A 96 -10.36 -7.07 -9.34
C ARG A 96 -10.06 -6.75 -7.87
N LEU A 97 -9.01 -5.99 -7.56
CA LEU A 97 -8.65 -5.59 -6.20
C LEU A 97 -9.68 -4.64 -5.56
N LEU A 98 -10.21 -3.71 -6.35
CA LEU A 98 -11.25 -2.76 -5.91
C LEU A 98 -12.59 -3.48 -5.66
N ASP A 99 -12.92 -4.47 -6.49
CA ASP A 99 -14.18 -5.22 -6.45
C ASP A 99 -14.15 -6.45 -5.51
N ALA A 100 -12.96 -6.91 -5.08
CA ALA A 100 -12.79 -8.12 -4.27
C ALA A 100 -13.70 -8.12 -3.03
N LYS A 101 -14.28 -9.24 -2.61
CA LYS A 101 -15.31 -9.22 -1.54
C LYS A 101 -14.72 -9.31 -0.15
N ASP A 102 -13.55 -9.90 -0.02
CA ASP A 102 -12.88 -10.19 1.23
C ASP A 102 -11.36 -10.17 1.08
N ALA A 103 -10.65 -10.43 2.19
CA ALA A 103 -9.20 -10.45 2.22
C ALA A 103 -8.61 -11.62 1.42
N ASP A 104 -9.31 -12.76 1.33
CA ASP A 104 -8.80 -13.95 0.64
C ASP A 104 -8.75 -13.73 -0.88
N GLU A 105 -9.76 -13.07 -1.46
CA GLU A 105 -9.73 -12.66 -2.86
C GLU A 105 -8.58 -11.69 -3.16
N ILE A 106 -8.31 -10.74 -2.26
CA ILE A 106 -7.17 -9.81 -2.40
C ILE A 106 -5.84 -10.59 -2.36
N ILE A 107 -5.67 -11.48 -1.39
CA ILE A 107 -4.46 -12.30 -1.25
C ILE A 107 -4.24 -13.14 -2.51
N LYS A 108 -5.31 -13.74 -3.04
CA LYS A 108 -5.25 -14.52 -4.29
C LYS A 108 -4.77 -13.69 -5.46
N ILE A 109 -5.30 -12.48 -5.66
CA ILE A 109 -4.90 -11.61 -6.79
C ILE A 109 -3.41 -11.23 -6.72
N PHE A 110 -2.88 -10.99 -5.51
CA PHE A 110 -1.45 -10.73 -5.32
C PHE A 110 -0.56 -11.98 -5.42
N GLY A 111 -1.12 -13.17 -5.21
CA GLY A 111 -0.41 -14.46 -5.26
C GLY A 111 -0.35 -15.13 -6.65
N GLU A 112 -1.18 -14.70 -7.59
CA GLU A 112 -1.09 -15.05 -9.03
C GLU A 112 0.18 -14.47 -9.67
#